data_AF-A0A1F5DPE2-F1
#
_entry.id   AF-A0A1F5DPE2-F1
#
_cell.length_a   1.000
_cell.length_b   1.000
_cell.length_c   1.000
_cell.angle_alpha   90.00
_cell.angle_beta   90.00
_cell.angle_gamma   90.00
#
_symmetry.space_group_name_H-M   'P 1'
#
loop_
_entity.id
_entity.type
_entity.pdbx_description
1 polymer ?
#
loop_
_entity_poly.entity_id
_entity_poly.type
_entity_poly.pdbx_seq_one_letter_code
_entity_poly.pdbx_strand_id
1 'polypeptide(L)'
;MKGKAYEQYHASFGGTYIRDAVFGANDGIVTTFAVVAGVAGANLPLSTVLILGFANLLADGLAMGLGNYLGIKSEVDYIRRERRLEGWETVHAPDLERKEIEAIYQRKGFKGKELQRVVEVITGNKKVWVDTMMTEELGLPTEKSEHPVKNGVATFISFALAGLNPLLPYIFGIPDAFNVSIIVTGLTLFLVGSLRSLITKKPWFVAGLEMLLVGTVAAAAAYFTGDFIKRLI
;
A
#
# COMPACT_ATOMS: atom_id res chain seq x y z
N MET A 1 -10.76 9.57 36.41
CA MET A 1 -9.36 9.82 36.02
C MET A 1 -9.09 9.12 34.70
N LYS A 2 -8.87 9.87 33.60
CA LYS A 2 -8.52 9.32 32.28
C LYS A 2 -7.00 9.16 32.21
N GLY A 3 -6.49 7.98 32.53
CA GLY A 3 -5.07 7.66 32.33
C GLY A 3 -4.85 7.15 30.91
N LYS A 4 -4.49 8.03 29.97
CA LYS A 4 -3.84 7.61 28.72
C LYS A 4 -2.34 7.70 28.96
N ALA A 5 -1.69 6.57 29.24
CA ALA A 5 -0.25 6.46 29.12
C ALA A 5 0.09 6.60 27.64
N TYR A 6 0.60 7.77 27.24
CA TYR A 6 1.16 7.96 25.90
C TYR A 6 2.60 7.45 25.93
N GLU A 7 2.83 6.28 25.34
CA GLU A 7 4.17 5.75 25.15
C GLU A 7 4.82 6.46 23.95
N GLN A 8 5.86 7.24 24.21
CA GLN A 8 6.46 8.19 23.26
C GLN A 8 7.37 7.53 22.20
N TYR A 9 7.51 6.20 22.23
CA TYR A 9 8.39 5.43 21.33
C TYR A 9 7.72 4.97 20.02
N HIS A 10 6.38 5.03 19.94
CA HIS A 10 5.64 4.72 18.73
C HIS A 10 5.15 5.99 18.08
N ALA A 11 5.99 6.60 17.23
CA ALA A 11 5.52 7.61 16.30
C ALA A 11 4.52 6.96 15.34
N SER A 12 3.23 7.05 15.66
CA SER A 12 2.16 6.80 14.69
C SER A 12 2.13 7.97 13.72
N PHE A 13 3.17 8.06 12.88
CA PHE A 13 3.13 8.88 11.67
C PHE A 13 1.92 8.47 10.85
N GLY A 14 1.29 9.43 10.17
CA GLY A 14 0.19 9.20 9.23
C GLY A 14 0.61 8.25 8.09
N GLY A 15 0.66 6.95 8.40
CA GLY A 15 1.58 6.01 7.75
C GLY A 15 1.02 5.26 6.56
N THR A 16 -0.29 5.27 6.33
CA THR A 16 -0.90 4.58 5.19
C THR A 16 -0.80 5.38 3.90
N TYR A 17 -1.15 6.67 3.92
CA TYR A 17 -1.10 7.48 2.69
C TYR A 17 0.32 7.69 2.16
N ILE A 18 1.32 7.83 3.05
CA ILE A 18 2.72 7.98 2.64
C ILE A 18 3.24 6.67 2.03
N ARG A 19 2.91 5.54 2.65
CA ARG A 19 3.31 4.22 2.14
C ARG A 19 2.72 3.98 0.75
N ASP A 20 1.43 4.24 0.59
CA ASP A 20 0.72 4.02 -0.67
C ASP A 20 1.19 4.99 -1.76
N ALA A 21 1.49 6.24 -1.40
CA ALA A 21 2.11 7.23 -2.29
C ALA A 21 3.51 6.80 -2.76
N VAL A 22 4.38 6.34 -1.85
CA VAL A 22 5.73 5.86 -2.20
C VAL A 22 5.64 4.60 -3.07
N PHE A 23 4.68 3.71 -2.79
CA PHE A 23 4.45 2.52 -3.59
C PHE A 23 3.98 2.89 -5.00
N GLY A 24 2.98 3.78 -5.12
CA GLY A 24 2.50 4.32 -6.40
C GLY A 24 3.60 5.02 -7.19
N ALA A 25 4.43 5.83 -6.55
CA ALA A 25 5.54 6.51 -7.21
C ALA A 25 6.55 5.52 -7.81
N ASN A 26 6.96 4.50 -7.05
CA ASN A 26 7.90 3.49 -7.54
C ASN A 26 7.33 2.72 -8.72
N ASP A 27 6.08 2.27 -8.61
CA ASP A 27 5.43 1.50 -9.66
C ASP A 27 5.27 2.33 -10.94
N GLY A 28 4.86 3.59 -10.81
CA GLY A 28 4.73 4.53 -11.93
C GLY A 28 6.04 4.74 -12.68
N ILE A 29 7.16 4.90 -11.98
CA ILE A 29 8.47 5.04 -12.62
C ILE A 29 8.86 3.76 -13.36
N VAL A 30 8.74 2.60 -12.69
CA VAL A 30 9.17 1.30 -13.24
C VAL A 30 8.34 0.92 -14.46
N THR A 31 7.01 0.94 -14.35
CA THR A 31 6.10 0.53 -15.44
C THR A 31 6.17 1.47 -16.63
N THR A 32 6.18 2.79 -16.40
CA THR A 32 6.29 3.75 -17.50
C THR A 32 7.63 3.65 -18.20
N PHE A 33 8.73 3.48 -17.47
CA PHE A 33 10.03 3.27 -18.10
C PHE A 33 10.14 1.91 -18.80
N ALA A 34 9.48 0.86 -18.30
CA ALA A 34 9.41 -0.41 -19.00
C ALA A 34 8.75 -0.28 -20.38
N VAL A 35 7.68 0.52 -20.49
CA VAL A 35 7.08 0.86 -21.80
C VAL A 35 8.09 1.59 -22.69
N VAL A 36 8.77 2.61 -22.17
CA VAL A 36 9.83 3.33 -22.90
C VAL A 36 10.91 2.37 -23.39
N ALA A 37 11.38 1.48 -22.53
CA ALA A 37 12.42 0.49 -22.83
C ALA A 37 11.96 -0.53 -23.88
N GLY A 38 10.72 -1.02 -23.79
CA GLY A 38 10.15 -1.93 -24.79
C GLY A 38 10.02 -1.30 -26.17
N VAL A 39 9.56 -0.05 -26.23
CA VAL A 39 9.45 0.71 -27.49
C VAL A 39 10.83 0.97 -28.09
N ALA A 40 11.83 1.30 -27.26
CA ALA A 40 13.21 1.47 -27.69
C ALA A 40 13.84 0.16 -28.18
N GLY A 41 13.60 -0.96 -27.48
CA GLY A 41 14.07 -2.29 -27.88
C GLY A 41 13.47 -2.75 -29.21
N ALA A 42 12.21 -2.42 -29.47
CA ALA A 42 11.55 -2.66 -30.75
C ALA A 42 11.95 -1.66 -31.87
N ASN A 43 12.84 -0.71 -31.58
CA ASN A 43 13.27 0.36 -32.49
C ASN A 43 12.09 1.11 -33.14
N LEU A 44 11.09 1.45 -32.33
CA LEU A 44 9.88 2.12 -32.78
C LEU A 44 10.03 3.66 -32.75
N PRO A 45 9.21 4.40 -33.50
CA PRO A 45 9.27 5.85 -33.55
C PRO A 45 9.04 6.52 -32.18
N LEU A 46 9.62 7.71 -32.01
CA LEU A 46 9.47 8.54 -30.81
C LEU A 46 7.99 8.80 -30.44
N SER A 47 7.14 9.00 -31.44
CA SER A 47 5.70 9.20 -31.24
C SER A 47 5.04 8.03 -30.52
N THR A 48 5.50 6.80 -30.76
CA THR A 48 5.02 5.60 -30.08
C THR A 48 5.38 5.63 -28.59
N VAL A 49 6.56 6.12 -28.22
CA VAL A 49 6.96 6.28 -26.81
C VAL A 49 5.99 7.21 -26.09
N LEU A 50 5.68 8.36 -26.69
CA LEU A 50 4.77 9.33 -26.07
C LEU A 50 3.34 8.78 -25.98
N ILE A 51 2.81 8.21 -27.07
CA ILE A 51 1.45 7.68 -27.09
C ILE A 51 1.28 6.56 -26.05
N LEU A 52 2.16 5.54 -26.09
CA LEU A 52 2.06 4.40 -25.17
C LEU A 52 2.45 4.79 -23.75
N GLY A 53 3.44 5.65 -23.57
CA GLY A 53 3.87 6.14 -22.26
C GLY A 53 2.75 6.88 -21.53
N PHE A 54 2.09 7.84 -22.19
CA PHE A 54 0.97 8.56 -21.59
C PHE A 54 -0.28 7.67 -21.41
N ALA A 55 -0.56 6.78 -22.37
CA ALA A 55 -1.66 5.83 -22.24
C ALA A 55 -1.46 4.91 -21.02
N ASN A 56 -0.25 4.35 -20.87
CA ASN A 56 0.13 3.53 -19.72
C ASN A 56 0.02 4.33 -18.41
N LEU A 57 0.61 5.53 -18.38
CA LEU A 57 0.62 6.38 -17.19
C LEU A 57 -0.78 6.65 -16.63
N LEU A 58 -1.74 6.94 -17.52
CA LEU A 58 -3.12 7.20 -17.13
C LEU A 58 -3.87 5.91 -16.79
N ALA A 59 -3.77 4.88 -17.63
CA ALA A 59 -4.50 3.63 -17.44
C ALA A 59 -4.06 2.91 -16.16
N ASP A 60 -2.76 2.67 -16.01
CA ASP A 60 -2.21 1.97 -14.85
C ASP A 60 -2.36 2.80 -13.58
N GLY A 61 -2.13 4.12 -13.68
CA GLY A 61 -2.31 5.01 -12.55
C GLY A 61 -3.75 4.98 -12.03
N LEU A 62 -4.74 5.06 -12.92
CA LEU A 62 -6.16 4.97 -12.54
C LEU A 62 -6.49 3.59 -11.98
N ALA A 63 -6.02 2.52 -12.62
CA ALA A 63 -6.24 1.15 -12.15
C ALA A 63 -5.68 0.95 -10.74
N MET A 64 -4.46 1.42 -10.47
CA MET A 64 -3.81 1.33 -9.17
C MET A 64 -4.51 2.19 -8.11
N GLY A 65 -4.85 3.44 -8.44
CA GLY A 65 -5.55 4.34 -7.52
C GLY A 65 -6.95 3.86 -7.15
N LEU A 66 -7.72 3.40 -8.14
CA LEU A 66 -9.04 2.81 -7.92
C LEU A 66 -8.95 1.46 -7.21
N GLY A 67 -7.95 0.65 -7.53
CA GLY A 67 -7.67 -0.62 -6.85
C GLY A 67 -7.39 -0.43 -5.37
N ASN A 68 -6.55 0.56 -5.02
CA ASN A 68 -6.28 0.89 -3.62
C ASN A 68 -7.53 1.44 -2.90
N TYR A 69 -8.29 2.32 -3.57
CA TYR A 69 -9.58 2.80 -3.05
C TYR A 69 -10.53 1.63 -2.74
N LEU A 70 -10.69 0.70 -3.68
CA LEU A 70 -11.62 -0.41 -3.53
C LEU A 70 -11.15 -1.37 -2.43
N GLY A 71 -9.85 -1.68 -2.37
CA GLY A 71 -9.25 -2.53 -1.34
C GLY A 71 -9.52 -2.00 0.08
N ILE A 72 -9.19 -0.72 0.32
CA ILE A 72 -9.40 -0.08 1.63
C ILE A 72 -10.90 0.03 1.95
N LYS A 73 -11.74 0.35 0.95
CA LYS A 73 -13.18 0.40 1.14
C LYS A 73 -13.74 -0.97 1.57
N SER A 74 -13.31 -2.04 0.90
CA SER A 74 -13.71 -3.41 1.25
C SER A 74 -13.29 -3.80 2.67
N GLU A 75 -12.08 -3.43 3.10
CA GLU A 75 -11.63 -3.65 4.48
C GLU A 75 -12.51 -2.90 5.50
N VAL A 76 -12.82 -1.63 5.23
CA VAL A 76 -13.69 -0.82 6.09
C VAL A 76 -15.12 -1.39 6.15
N ASP A 77 -15.68 -1.81 5.02
CA ASP A 77 -17.01 -2.39 4.96
C ASP A 77 -17.06 -3.75 5.68
N TYR A 78 -15.99 -4.55 5.59
CA TYR A 78 -15.83 -5.79 6.34
C TYR A 78 -15.78 -5.55 7.85
N ILE A 79 -14.91 -4.67 8.34
CA ILE A 79 -14.82 -4.32 9.77
C ILE A 79 -16.16 -3.81 10.30
N ARG A 80 -16.87 -2.99 9.52
CA ARG A 80 -18.19 -2.48 9.91
C ARG A 80 -19.23 -3.59 9.98
N ARG A 81 -19.18 -4.56 9.08
CA ARG A 81 -20.07 -5.74 9.09
C ARG A 81 -19.83 -6.56 10.35
N GLU A 82 -18.58 -6.95 10.61
CA GLU A 82 -18.23 -7.77 11.78
C GLU A 82 -18.65 -7.07 13.07
N ARG A 83 -18.33 -5.77 13.23
CA ARG A 83 -18.74 -5.01 14.42
C ARG A 83 -20.26 -5.00 14.66
N ARG A 84 -21.06 -5.03 13.59
CA ARG A 84 -22.52 -5.11 13.69
C ARG A 84 -22.99 -6.49 14.09
N LEU A 85 -22.33 -7.53 13.58
CA LEU A 85 -22.61 -8.93 13.89
C LEU A 85 -22.30 -9.21 15.38
N GLU A 86 -21.11 -8.88 15.84
CA GLU A 86 -20.70 -8.93 17.25
C GLU A 86 -21.67 -8.15 18.16
N GLY A 87 -22.04 -6.94 17.74
CA GLY A 87 -23.01 -6.11 18.45
C GLY A 87 -24.42 -6.71 18.51
N TRP A 88 -24.76 -7.61 17.58
CA TRP A 88 -26.01 -8.35 17.55
C TRP A 88 -25.92 -9.61 18.42
N GLU A 89 -24.82 -10.36 18.35
CA GLU A 89 -24.58 -11.60 19.12
C GLU A 89 -24.53 -11.34 20.62
N THR A 90 -23.91 -10.24 21.05
CA THR A 90 -23.94 -9.80 22.46
C THR A 90 -25.35 -9.59 23.04
N VAL A 91 -26.39 -9.46 22.19
CA VAL A 91 -27.79 -9.32 22.62
C VAL A 91 -28.58 -10.62 22.43
N HIS A 92 -28.35 -11.33 21.33
CA HIS A 92 -29.17 -12.50 20.94
C HIS A 92 -28.58 -13.83 21.41
N ALA A 93 -27.27 -13.90 21.64
CA ALA A 93 -26.55 -15.07 22.12
C ALA A 93 -25.56 -14.75 23.25
N PRO A 94 -25.96 -13.99 24.30
CA PRO A 94 -25.03 -13.46 25.30
C PRO A 94 -24.28 -14.56 26.09
N ASP A 95 -24.88 -15.74 26.26
CA ASP A 95 -24.25 -16.85 26.96
C ASP A 95 -23.14 -17.52 26.15
N LEU A 96 -23.24 -17.49 24.81
CA LEU A 96 -22.20 -18.01 23.92
C LEU A 96 -21.02 -17.04 23.88
N GLU A 97 -21.30 -15.77 23.63
CA GLU A 97 -20.34 -14.66 23.60
C GLU A 97 -19.53 -14.53 24.91
N ARG A 98 -20.17 -14.79 26.06
CA ARG A 98 -19.48 -14.81 27.35
C ARG A 98 -18.46 -15.92 27.45
N LYS A 99 -18.78 -17.11 26.91
CA LYS A 99 -17.85 -18.25 26.89
C LYS A 99 -16.67 -17.99 25.98
N GLU A 100 -16.85 -17.22 24.91
CA GLU A 100 -15.75 -16.82 24.03
C GLU A 100 -14.79 -15.88 24.75
N ILE A 101 -15.29 -14.85 25.45
CA ILE A 101 -14.46 -14.00 26.32
C ILE A 101 -13.75 -14.84 27.38
N GLU A 102 -14.45 -15.78 28.03
CA GLU A 102 -13.84 -16.69 29.01
C GLU A 102 -12.69 -17.49 28.38
N ALA A 103 -12.91 -18.09 27.21
CA ALA A 103 -11.90 -18.88 26.51
C ALA A 103 -10.69 -18.03 26.06
N ILE A 104 -10.92 -16.80 25.57
CA ILE A 104 -9.87 -15.84 25.19
C ILE A 104 -8.96 -15.56 26.39
N TYR A 105 -9.53 -15.18 27.52
CA TYR A 105 -8.75 -14.80 28.70
C TYR A 105 -8.15 -16.01 29.42
N GLN A 106 -8.78 -17.17 29.34
CA GLN A 106 -8.19 -18.41 29.82
C GLN A 106 -6.91 -18.77 29.03
N ARG A 107 -6.91 -18.60 27.69
CA ARG A 107 -5.70 -18.77 26.86
C ARG A 107 -4.59 -17.76 27.20
N LYS A 108 -4.96 -16.57 27.69
CA LYS A 108 -4.02 -15.58 28.22
C LYS A 108 -3.51 -15.89 29.63
N GLY A 109 -3.96 -16.98 30.24
CA GLY A 109 -3.49 -17.47 31.53
C GLY A 109 -4.36 -17.11 32.74
N PHE A 110 -5.47 -16.39 32.54
CA PHE A 110 -6.40 -16.08 33.64
C PHE A 110 -7.12 -17.35 34.11
N LYS A 111 -7.28 -17.49 35.44
CA LYS A 111 -7.92 -18.67 36.06
C LYS A 111 -8.79 -18.30 37.25
N GLY A 112 -9.73 -19.20 37.60
CA GLY A 112 -10.53 -19.11 38.82
C GLY A 112 -11.29 -17.78 38.94
N LYS A 113 -11.20 -17.15 40.12
CA LYS A 113 -11.94 -15.91 40.42
C LYS A 113 -11.50 -14.72 39.56
N GLU A 114 -10.24 -14.68 39.12
CA GLU A 114 -9.73 -13.59 38.27
C GLU A 114 -10.34 -13.66 36.88
N LEU A 115 -10.44 -14.87 36.31
CA LEU A 115 -11.10 -15.08 35.02
C LEU A 115 -12.56 -14.65 35.05
N GLN A 116 -13.31 -15.10 36.05
CA GLN A 116 -14.72 -14.72 36.24
C GLN A 116 -14.90 -13.20 36.34
N ARG A 117 -14.02 -12.54 37.12
CA ARG A 117 -14.08 -11.10 37.30
C ARG A 117 -13.76 -10.32 36.04
N VAL A 118 -12.79 -10.77 35.23
CA VAL A 118 -12.47 -10.14 33.95
C VAL A 118 -13.64 -10.28 32.97
N VAL A 119 -14.25 -11.47 32.88
CA VAL A 119 -15.44 -11.72 32.04
C VAL A 119 -16.59 -10.80 32.46
N GLU A 120 -16.90 -10.69 33.76
CA GLU A 120 -17.94 -9.80 34.26
C GLU A 120 -17.68 -8.33 33.93
N VAL A 121 -16.44 -7.86 34.12
CA VAL A 121 -16.08 -6.45 33.87
C VAL A 121 -16.20 -6.11 32.38
N ILE A 122 -15.72 -7.00 31.50
CA ILE A 122 -15.79 -6.80 30.04
C ILE A 122 -17.23 -6.85 29.56
N THR A 123 -17.96 -7.90 29.94
CA THR A 123 -19.34 -8.13 29.47
C THR A 123 -20.35 -7.18 30.11
N GLY A 124 -19.99 -6.50 31.20
CA GLY A 124 -20.77 -5.44 31.83
C GLY A 124 -20.87 -4.14 31.03
N ASN A 125 -20.05 -3.95 29.99
CA ASN A 125 -20.14 -2.80 29.10
C ASN A 125 -20.15 -3.25 27.64
N LYS A 126 -21.30 -3.08 26.96
CA LYS A 126 -21.49 -3.51 25.56
C LYS A 126 -20.41 -2.98 24.61
N LYS A 127 -19.97 -1.73 24.77
CA LYS A 127 -18.92 -1.17 23.91
C LYS A 127 -17.59 -1.91 24.14
N VAL A 128 -17.20 -2.09 25.41
CA VAL A 128 -15.95 -2.78 25.76
C VAL A 128 -16.00 -4.24 25.34
N TRP A 129 -17.15 -4.91 25.50
CA TRP A 129 -17.35 -6.28 25.07
C TRP A 129 -17.14 -6.43 23.55
N VAL A 130 -17.88 -5.67 22.74
CA VAL A 130 -17.75 -5.71 21.28
C VAL A 130 -16.35 -5.30 20.83
N ASP A 131 -15.76 -4.25 21.44
CA ASP A 131 -14.39 -3.85 21.13
C ASP A 131 -13.39 -4.96 21.46
N THR A 132 -13.61 -5.71 22.54
CA THR A 132 -12.77 -6.84 22.93
C THR A 132 -12.89 -7.98 21.92
N MET A 133 -14.10 -8.38 21.51
CA MET A 133 -14.29 -9.43 20.51
C MET A 133 -13.62 -9.05 19.18
N MET A 134 -13.89 -7.81 18.70
CA MET A 134 -13.25 -7.29 17.48
C MET A 134 -11.73 -7.40 17.53
N THR A 135 -11.08 -7.06 18.64
CA THR A 135 -9.60 -7.10 18.73
C THR A 135 -9.02 -8.46 19.07
N GLU A 136 -9.65 -9.20 19.98
CA GLU A 136 -9.06 -10.39 20.62
C GLU A 136 -9.48 -11.69 19.94
N GLU A 137 -10.67 -11.72 19.35
CA GLU A 137 -11.14 -12.85 18.56
C GLU A 137 -10.82 -12.66 17.09
N LEU A 138 -11.27 -11.54 16.50
CA LEU A 138 -11.17 -11.31 15.06
C LEU A 138 -9.83 -10.68 14.64
N GLY A 139 -9.08 -10.11 15.58
CA GLY A 139 -7.84 -9.39 15.27
C GLY A 139 -8.05 -8.09 14.48
N LEU A 140 -9.26 -7.55 14.49
CA LEU A 140 -9.66 -6.37 13.73
C LEU A 140 -9.55 -5.08 14.54
N PRO A 141 -9.15 -3.96 13.92
CA PRO A 141 -9.03 -2.70 14.62
C PRO A 141 -10.40 -2.09 14.92
N THR A 142 -10.53 -1.42 16.06
CA THR A 142 -11.78 -0.81 16.52
C THR A 142 -11.96 0.65 16.10
N GLU A 143 -10.86 1.36 15.81
CA GLU A 143 -10.87 2.82 15.55
C GLU A 143 -10.09 3.28 14.31
N LYS A 144 -9.51 2.39 13.50
CA LYS A 144 -8.78 2.82 12.30
C LYS A 144 -9.75 3.24 11.20
N SER A 145 -10.01 4.55 11.10
CA SER A 145 -10.65 5.13 9.93
C SER A 145 -9.60 5.37 8.85
N GLU A 146 -9.35 4.35 8.04
CA GLU A 146 -8.68 4.60 6.77
C GLU A 146 -9.61 5.42 5.86
N HIS A 147 -9.04 6.29 5.02
CA HIS A 147 -9.80 7.13 4.10
C HIS A 147 -9.59 6.63 2.67
N PRO A 148 -10.45 5.71 2.16
CA PRO A 148 -10.25 5.07 0.87
C PRO A 148 -10.00 6.06 -0.26
N VAL A 149 -10.78 7.14 -0.31
CA VAL A 149 -10.66 8.18 -1.35
C VAL A 149 -9.31 8.88 -1.29
N LYS A 150 -8.86 9.27 -0.09
CA LYS A 150 -7.59 9.98 0.07
C LYS A 150 -6.41 9.10 -0.34
N ASN A 151 -6.43 7.83 0.06
CA ASN A 151 -5.37 6.87 -0.28
C ASN A 151 -5.35 6.55 -1.78
N GLY A 152 -6.51 6.31 -2.40
CA GLY A 152 -6.60 6.08 -3.85
C GLY A 152 -6.13 7.27 -4.67
N VAL A 153 -6.54 8.49 -4.31
CA VAL A 153 -6.10 9.72 -4.99
C VAL A 153 -4.60 9.96 -4.79
N ALA A 154 -4.08 9.79 -3.57
CA ALA A 154 -2.64 9.93 -3.30
C ALA A 154 -1.83 8.93 -4.14
N THR A 155 -2.29 7.68 -4.23
CA THR A 155 -1.65 6.63 -5.04
C THR A 155 -1.60 7.03 -6.51
N PHE A 156 -2.74 7.45 -7.09
CA PHE A 156 -2.82 7.88 -8.48
C PHE A 156 -1.91 9.08 -8.77
N ILE A 157 -1.96 10.12 -7.95
CA ILE A 157 -1.16 11.33 -8.16
C ILE A 157 0.33 11.00 -8.05
N SER A 158 0.74 10.22 -7.05
CA SER A 158 2.14 9.82 -6.91
C SER A 158 2.62 8.95 -8.07
N PHE A 159 1.79 8.01 -8.55
CA PHE A 159 2.07 7.22 -9.73
C PHE A 159 2.24 8.09 -10.97
N ALA A 160 1.29 8.98 -11.24
CA ALA A 160 1.30 9.82 -12.42
C ALA A 160 2.48 10.80 -12.44
N LEU A 161 2.77 11.45 -11.31
CA LEU A 161 3.87 12.42 -11.23
C LEU A 161 5.24 11.74 -11.34
N ALA A 162 5.43 10.61 -10.66
CA ALA A 162 6.70 9.89 -10.70
C ALA A 162 6.89 9.17 -12.05
N GLY A 163 5.84 8.55 -12.58
CA GLY A 163 5.85 7.89 -13.89
C GLY A 163 5.95 8.84 -15.08
N LEU A 164 5.72 10.14 -14.90
CA LEU A 164 6.02 11.14 -15.92
C LEU A 164 7.53 11.32 -16.13
N ASN A 165 8.34 11.07 -15.10
CA ASN A 165 9.79 11.32 -15.11
C ASN A 165 10.53 10.64 -16.29
N PRO A 166 10.32 9.34 -16.58
CA PRO A 166 10.88 8.68 -17.77
C PRO A 166 10.52 9.33 -19.11
N LEU A 167 9.39 10.03 -19.21
CA LEU A 167 8.88 10.65 -20.43
C LEU A 167 9.41 12.07 -20.65
N LEU A 168 9.93 12.74 -19.60
CA LEU A 168 10.39 14.12 -19.69
C LEU A 168 11.40 14.37 -20.81
N PRO A 169 12.44 13.52 -21.03
CA PRO A 169 13.39 13.76 -22.11
C PRO A 169 12.74 13.74 -23.50
N TYR A 170 11.70 12.94 -23.68
CA TYR A 170 10.93 12.82 -24.93
C TYR A 170 10.02 14.04 -25.12
N ILE A 171 9.37 14.51 -24.06
CA ILE A 171 8.49 15.69 -24.09
C ILE A 171 9.28 16.96 -24.44
N PHE A 172 10.49 17.11 -23.90
CA PHE A 172 11.35 18.25 -24.19
C PHE A 172 12.17 18.11 -25.49
N GLY A 173 12.06 16.98 -26.20
CA GLY A 173 12.79 16.75 -27.43
C GLY A 173 14.31 16.74 -27.26
N ILE A 174 14.81 16.23 -26.12
CA ILE A 174 16.24 16.18 -25.83
C ILE A 174 16.92 15.22 -26.81
N PRO A 175 18.06 15.61 -27.44
CA PRO A 175 18.86 14.69 -28.23
C PRO A 175 19.25 13.45 -27.41
N ASP A 176 19.20 12.27 -28.02
CA ASP A 176 19.48 11.00 -27.33
C ASP A 176 18.57 10.75 -26.11
N ALA A 177 17.28 11.08 -26.26
CA ALA A 177 16.25 11.01 -25.21
C ALA A 177 16.21 9.68 -24.45
N PHE A 178 16.54 8.56 -25.09
CA PHE A 178 16.56 7.25 -24.45
C PHE A 178 17.66 7.12 -23.39
N ASN A 179 18.90 7.49 -23.72
CA ASN A 179 20.01 7.46 -22.76
C ASN A 179 19.79 8.45 -21.62
N VAL A 180 19.28 9.64 -21.93
CA VAL A 180 18.89 10.64 -20.92
C VAL A 180 17.79 10.07 -20.01
N SER A 181 16.79 9.38 -20.58
CA SER A 181 15.71 8.76 -19.82
C SER A 181 16.20 7.63 -18.91
N ILE A 182 17.17 6.81 -19.34
CA ILE A 182 17.83 5.82 -18.48
C ILE A 182 18.43 6.48 -17.24
N ILE A 183 19.23 7.54 -17.43
CA ILE A 183 19.92 8.23 -16.33
C ILE A 183 18.92 8.88 -15.38
N VAL A 184 17.98 9.66 -15.92
CA VAL A 184 16.97 10.38 -15.14
C VAL A 184 16.06 9.40 -14.40
N THR A 185 15.67 8.29 -15.03
CA THR A 185 14.87 7.24 -14.39
C THR A 185 15.66 6.53 -13.29
N GLY A 186 16.91 6.15 -13.56
CA GLY A 186 17.77 5.51 -12.57
C GLY A 186 17.98 6.37 -11.34
N LEU A 187 18.30 7.66 -11.52
CA LEU A 187 18.43 8.60 -10.41
C LEU A 187 17.13 8.71 -9.62
N THR A 188 15.98 8.84 -10.29
CA THR A 188 14.69 8.95 -9.62
C THR A 188 14.34 7.66 -8.86
N LEU A 189 14.54 6.47 -9.43
CA LEU A 189 14.34 5.19 -8.74
C LEU A 189 15.21 5.08 -7.49
N PHE A 190 16.49 5.47 -7.60
CA PHE A 190 17.39 5.44 -6.46
C PHE A 190 16.96 6.41 -5.36
N LEU A 191 16.55 7.64 -5.72
CA LEU A 191 16.10 8.65 -4.77
C LEU A 191 14.79 8.26 -4.09
N VAL A 192 13.78 7.83 -4.85
CA VAL A 192 12.48 7.40 -4.29
C VAL A 192 12.65 6.11 -3.47
N GLY A 193 13.47 5.17 -3.93
CA GLY A 193 13.86 3.99 -3.17
C GLY A 193 14.58 4.34 -1.86
N SER A 194 15.49 5.31 -1.90
CA SER A 194 16.18 5.80 -0.70
C SER A 194 15.21 6.45 0.29
N LEU A 195 14.21 7.21 -0.16
CA LEU A 195 13.19 7.81 0.71
C LEU A 195 12.40 6.76 1.51
N ARG A 196 12.24 5.54 0.99
CA ARG A 196 11.62 4.41 1.71
C ARG A 196 12.38 4.04 2.99
N SER A 197 13.67 4.38 3.09
CA SER A 197 14.47 4.13 4.29
C SER A 197 13.98 4.91 5.51
N LEU A 198 13.36 6.07 5.29
CA LEU A 198 12.74 6.88 6.34
C LEU A 198 11.62 6.13 7.06
N ILE A 199 10.99 5.17 6.38
CA ILE A 199 9.88 4.37 6.90
C ILE A 199 10.39 3.01 7.39
N THR A 200 11.27 2.36 6.63
CA THR A 200 11.69 0.97 6.87
C THR A 200 12.88 0.83 7.82
N LYS A 201 13.54 1.93 8.20
CA LYS A 201 14.78 1.94 9.01
C LYS A 201 15.95 1.14 8.42
N LYS A 202 15.87 0.71 7.15
CA LYS A 202 17.01 0.15 6.41
C LYS A 202 18.03 1.25 6.08
N PRO A 203 19.30 0.92 5.78
CA PRO A 203 20.23 1.90 5.21
C PRO A 203 19.70 2.44 3.88
N TRP A 204 19.70 3.76 3.71
CA TRP A 204 19.11 4.46 2.55
C TRP A 204 19.69 3.99 1.21
N PHE A 205 21.01 3.75 1.15
CA PHE A 205 21.68 3.28 -0.06
C PHE A 205 21.23 1.87 -0.48
N VAL A 206 20.93 0.98 0.48
CA VAL A 206 20.42 -0.37 0.18
C VAL A 206 19.01 -0.27 -0.41
N ALA A 207 18.15 0.54 0.20
CA ALA A 207 16.78 0.73 -0.30
C ALA A 207 16.75 1.35 -1.71
N GLY A 208 17.66 2.29 -1.99
CA GLY A 208 17.85 2.85 -3.33
C GLY A 208 18.34 1.81 -4.35
N LEU A 209 19.35 1.01 -3.99
CA LEU A 209 19.88 -0.06 -4.86
C LEU A 209 18.85 -1.17 -5.14
N GLU A 210 18.05 -1.55 -4.13
CA GLU A 210 16.95 -2.52 -4.31
C GLU A 210 15.98 -2.03 -5.40
N MET A 211 15.58 -0.75 -5.37
CA MET A 211 14.66 -0.18 -6.37
C MET A 211 15.29 -0.02 -7.75
N LEU A 212 16.57 0.39 -7.81
CA LEU A 212 17.31 0.42 -9.06
C LEU A 212 17.33 -0.97 -9.72
N LEU A 213 17.64 -2.01 -8.95
CA LEU A 213 17.72 -3.38 -9.46
C LEU A 213 16.36 -3.86 -9.99
N VAL A 214 15.27 -3.59 -9.26
CA VAL A 214 13.91 -3.91 -9.73
C VAL A 214 13.59 -3.21 -11.05
N GLY A 215 13.86 -1.90 -11.13
CA GLY A 215 13.64 -1.14 -12.36
C GLY A 215 14.50 -1.61 -13.52
N THR A 216 15.77 -1.95 -13.28
CA THR A 216 16.68 -2.50 -14.31
C THR A 216 16.17 -3.84 -14.83
N VAL A 217 15.74 -4.75 -13.95
CA VAL A 217 15.21 -6.06 -14.37
C VAL A 217 13.94 -5.90 -15.21
N ALA A 218 13.00 -5.07 -14.77
CA ALA A 218 11.76 -4.81 -15.50
C ALA A 218 12.03 -4.16 -16.87
N ALA A 219 12.89 -3.14 -16.92
CA ALA A 219 13.24 -2.45 -18.16
C ALA A 219 14.00 -3.36 -19.14
N ALA A 220 14.94 -4.18 -18.64
CA ALA A 220 15.65 -5.15 -19.48
C ALA A 220 14.68 -6.18 -20.06
N ALA A 221 13.78 -6.73 -19.24
CA ALA A 221 12.76 -7.66 -19.71
C ALA A 221 11.89 -7.04 -20.81
N ALA A 222 11.42 -5.80 -20.64
CA ALA A 222 10.62 -5.10 -21.63
C ALA A 222 11.42 -4.80 -22.91
N TYR A 223 12.64 -4.29 -22.80
CA TYR A 223 13.53 -3.99 -23.92
C TYR A 223 13.77 -5.24 -24.79
N PHE A 224 14.20 -6.34 -24.18
CA PHE A 224 14.49 -7.57 -24.91
C PHE A 224 13.22 -8.22 -25.48
N THR A 225 12.08 -8.06 -24.81
CA THR A 225 10.78 -8.48 -25.38
C THR A 225 10.46 -7.67 -26.62
N GLY A 226 10.66 -6.34 -26.59
CA GLY A 226 10.49 -5.47 -27.75
C GLY A 226 11.39 -5.85 -28.93
N ASP A 227 12.69 -6.03 -28.67
CA ASP A 227 13.68 -6.47 -29.68
C ASP A 227 13.30 -7.84 -30.27
N PHE A 228 12.94 -8.79 -29.41
CA PHE A 228 12.58 -10.14 -29.84
C PHE A 228 11.33 -10.15 -30.73
N ILE A 229 10.26 -9.47 -30.32
CA ILE A 229 9.03 -9.41 -31.11
C ILE A 229 9.27 -8.69 -32.43
N LYS A 230 10.08 -7.61 -32.44
CA LYS A 230 10.43 -6.89 -33.65
C LYS A 230 11.18 -7.75 -34.68
N ARG A 231 11.95 -8.74 -34.22
CA ARG A 231 12.63 -9.70 -35.12
C ARG A 231 11.70 -10.77 -35.68
N LEU A 232 10.56 -11.01 -35.04
CA LEU A 232 9.60 -12.03 -35.43
C LEU A 232 8.63 -11.53 -36.52
N ILE A 233 8.38 -10.21 -36.56
CA ILE A 233 7.47 -9.54 -37.52
C ILE A 233 8.24 -8.78 -38.60
#